data_AF-A0A831UKE2-F1
#
_entry.id   AF-A0A831UKE2-F1
#
_cell.length_a   1.000
_cell.length_b   1.000
_cell.length_c   1.000
_cell.angle_alpha   90.00
_cell.angle_beta   90.00
_cell.angle_gamma   90.00
#
_symmetry.space_group_name_H-M   'P 1'
#
loop_
_entity.id
_entity.type
_entity.pdbx_description
1 polymer ?
#
loop_
_entity_poly.entity_id
_entity_poly.type
_entity_poly.pdbx_seq_one_letter_code
_entity_poly.pdbx_strand_id
1 'polypeptide(L)'
;MRRHAPRHELFCYAEGLADSHATLDKETAQHIARCPRCRREVEAIRRSLAFVGEAPEIDPSEDLTAQILMKAQAVRREVEARRLRRTAMAGLAKGVACAAAILLVAGTYFGVFLEPNAGKTVLAQPARLVEKRLAERNAGLEDLRKTKAEVQTLEAAVRAPTSKPQSLWERERRRVVDVLDADIAAALAALERNPGCERAIDLVQANIERQAEALRSLY
;
A
#
# COMPACT_ATOMS: atom_id res chain seq x y z
N MET A 1 -26.65 25.81 -3.09
CA MET A 1 -27.04 25.01 -1.90
C MET A 1 -25.79 24.34 -1.35
N ARG A 2 -25.36 24.65 -0.12
CA ARG A 2 -24.19 23.96 0.49
C ARG A 2 -24.64 22.55 0.88
N ARG A 3 -23.88 21.52 0.47
CA ARG A 3 -24.15 20.13 0.89
C ARG A 3 -23.93 20.04 2.41
N HIS A 4 -24.86 19.39 3.10
CA HIS A 4 -24.71 19.05 4.52
C HIS A 4 -23.79 17.84 4.65
N ALA A 5 -23.04 17.77 5.75
CA ALA A 5 -22.27 16.57 6.07
C ALA A 5 -23.23 15.38 6.26
N PRO A 6 -22.85 14.18 5.78
CA PRO A 6 -23.64 12.98 6.00
C PRO A 6 -23.73 12.66 7.50
N ARG A 7 -24.86 12.04 7.90
CA ARG A 7 -25.19 11.80 9.31
C ARG A 7 -24.12 11.01 10.09
N HIS A 8 -23.41 10.09 9.42
CA HIS A 8 -22.35 9.31 10.06
C HIS A 8 -21.14 10.17 10.45
N GLU A 9 -20.75 11.15 9.63
CA GLU A 9 -19.67 12.09 9.96
C GLU A 9 -20.05 12.98 11.15
N LEU A 10 -21.30 13.45 11.19
CA LEU A 10 -21.81 14.21 12.34
C LEU A 10 -21.82 13.39 13.62
N PHE A 11 -22.10 12.08 13.53
CA PHE A 11 -22.06 11.17 14.67
C PHE A 11 -20.62 10.94 15.15
N CYS A 12 -19.68 10.60 14.27
CA CYS A 12 -18.26 10.44 14.62
C CYS A 12 -17.68 11.72 15.24
N TYR A 13 -18.08 12.89 14.72
CA TYR A 13 -17.68 14.17 15.30
C TYR A 13 -18.26 14.38 16.71
N ALA A 14 -19.53 14.02 16.93
CA ALA A 14 -20.18 14.13 18.23
C ALA A 14 -19.59 13.17 19.28
N GLU A 15 -19.29 11.94 18.87
CA GLU A 15 -18.61 10.92 19.68
C GLU A 15 -17.20 11.40 20.07
N GLY A 16 -16.43 11.92 19.10
CA GLY A 16 -15.11 12.46 19.38
C GLY A 16 -15.09 13.64 20.36
N LEU A 17 -16.17 14.43 20.40
CA LEU A 17 -16.36 15.49 21.41
C LEU A 17 -16.71 14.95 22.80
N ALA A 18 -17.31 13.77 22.90
CA ALA A 18 -17.62 13.14 24.18
C ALA A 18 -16.37 12.46 24.78
N ASP A 19 -15.59 11.76 23.96
CA ASP A 19 -14.46 10.94 24.41
C ASP A 19 -13.18 11.72 24.74
N SER A 20 -13.16 13.05 24.56
CA SER A 20 -12.04 13.97 24.87
C SER A 20 -10.68 13.68 24.19
N HIS A 21 -10.54 12.55 23.49
CA HIS A 21 -9.28 12.04 22.92
C HIS A 21 -9.29 11.91 21.39
N ALA A 22 -10.43 12.14 20.73
CA ALA A 22 -10.50 11.98 19.28
C ALA A 22 -9.88 13.19 18.56
N THR A 23 -9.11 12.90 17.51
CA THR A 23 -8.66 13.93 16.57
C THR A 23 -9.85 14.35 15.70
N LEU A 24 -10.30 15.58 15.87
CA LEU A 24 -11.43 16.12 15.12
C LEU A 24 -10.97 16.60 13.75
N ASP A 25 -11.68 16.19 12.70
CA ASP A 25 -11.47 16.72 11.37
C ASP A 25 -11.81 18.23 11.32
N LYS A 26 -10.85 19.03 10.83
CA LYS A 26 -10.93 20.50 10.83
C LYS A 26 -12.00 20.99 9.86
N GLU A 27 -12.20 20.31 8.73
CA GLU A 27 -13.17 20.72 7.71
C GLU A 27 -14.59 20.53 8.23
N THR A 28 -14.85 19.37 8.84
CA THR A 28 -16.12 19.04 9.50
C THR A 28 -16.41 20.02 10.64
N ALA A 29 -15.43 20.31 11.50
CA ALA A 29 -15.57 21.29 12.58
C ALA A 29 -15.94 22.69 12.05
N GLN A 30 -15.25 23.16 10.99
CA GLN A 30 -15.51 24.45 10.37
C GLN A 30 -16.91 24.50 9.73
N HIS A 31 -17.37 23.41 9.12
CA HIS A 31 -18.71 23.31 8.56
C HIS A 31 -19.78 23.42 9.65
N ILE A 32 -19.64 22.66 10.74
CA ILE A 32 -20.59 22.65 11.86
C ILE A 32 -20.63 24.03 12.55
N ALA A 33 -19.49 24.72 12.63
CA ALA A 33 -19.44 26.09 13.13
C ALA A 33 -20.24 27.07 12.26
N ARG A 34 -20.36 26.84 10.95
CA ARG A 34 -21.07 27.74 10.01
C ARG A 34 -22.51 27.32 9.72
N CYS A 35 -22.87 26.03 9.88
CA CYS A 35 -24.17 25.50 9.53
C CYS A 35 -25.05 25.24 10.77
N PRO A 36 -26.12 26.03 11.01
CA PRO A 36 -26.95 25.87 12.20
C PRO A 36 -27.73 24.54 12.23
N ARG A 37 -28.04 23.96 11.06
CA ARG A 37 -28.72 22.66 10.98
C ARG A 37 -27.83 21.53 11.48
N CYS A 38 -26.60 21.43 10.95
CA CYS A 38 -25.64 20.40 11.36
C CYS A 38 -25.24 20.57 12.84
N ARG A 39 -25.14 21.82 13.32
CA ARG A 39 -24.90 22.09 14.75
C ARG A 39 -25.99 21.51 15.64
N ARG A 40 -27.27 21.77 15.33
CA ARG A 40 -28.41 21.22 16.10
C ARG A 40 -28.43 19.70 16.10
N GLU A 41 -28.06 19.08 14.98
CA GLU A 41 -28.00 17.62 14.86
C GLU A 41 -26.88 17.04 15.73
N VAL A 42 -25.68 17.63 15.71
CA VAL A 42 -24.57 17.26 16.60
C VAL A 42 -24.94 17.45 18.07
N GLU A 43 -25.59 18.56 18.44
CA GLU A 43 -26.07 18.79 19.81
C GLU A 43 -27.14 17.78 20.25
N ALA A 44 -27.99 17.32 19.33
CA ALA A 44 -28.95 16.25 19.63
C ALA A 44 -28.24 14.92 19.87
N ILE A 45 -27.28 14.55 19.02
CA ILE A 45 -26.47 13.33 19.18
C ILE A 45 -25.69 13.37 20.50
N ARG A 46 -25.05 14.51 20.82
CA ARG A 46 -24.31 14.68 22.07
C ARG A 46 -25.18 14.50 23.30
N ARG A 47 -26.43 15.00 23.28
CA ARG A 47 -27.38 14.79 24.39
C ARG A 47 -27.76 13.32 24.54
N SER A 48 -27.95 12.60 23.43
CA SER A 48 -28.16 11.15 23.47
C SER A 48 -26.96 10.39 24.03
N LEU A 49 -25.73 10.77 23.63
CA LEU A 49 -24.51 10.15 24.16
C LEU A 49 -24.32 10.46 25.66
N ALA A 50 -24.59 11.69 26.09
CA ALA A 50 -24.53 12.07 27.50
C ALA A 50 -25.52 11.25 28.34
N PHE A 51 -26.75 11.05 27.85
CA PHE A 51 -27.74 10.20 28.51
C PHE A 51 -27.27 8.74 28.65
N VAL A 52 -26.61 8.20 27.62
CA VAL A 52 -26.02 6.85 27.70
C VAL A 52 -24.83 6.82 28.67
N GLY A 53 -24.03 7.89 28.73
CA GLY A 53 -22.90 8.01 29.66
C GLY A 53 -23.31 8.14 31.14
N GLU A 54 -24.56 8.55 31.41
CA GLU A 54 -25.14 8.55 32.77
C GLU A 54 -25.64 7.17 33.21
N ALA A 55 -25.69 6.19 32.31
CA ALA A 55 -26.07 4.83 32.68
C ALA A 55 -25.06 4.25 33.69
N PRO A 56 -25.53 3.50 34.71
CA PRO A 56 -24.64 2.89 35.69
C PRO A 56 -23.65 1.97 34.99
N GLU A 57 -22.38 2.10 35.34
CA GLU A 57 -21.33 1.24 34.82
C GLU A 57 -21.59 -0.20 35.28
N ILE A 58 -21.79 -1.09 34.31
CA ILE A 58 -21.94 -2.52 34.58
C ILE A 58 -20.54 -3.10 34.59
N ASP A 59 -20.09 -3.53 35.77
CA ASP A 59 -18.80 -4.21 35.90
C ASP A 59 -18.81 -5.49 35.06
N PRO A 60 -17.92 -5.63 34.06
CA PRO A 60 -17.86 -6.86 33.27
C PRO A 60 -17.53 -8.05 34.17
N SER A 61 -18.07 -9.22 33.85
CA SER A 61 -17.71 -10.43 34.60
C SER A 61 -16.20 -10.69 34.50
N GLU A 62 -15.60 -11.12 35.61
CA GLU A 62 -14.16 -11.42 35.67
C GLU A 62 -13.74 -12.42 34.59
N ASP A 63 -14.61 -13.39 34.28
CA ASP A 63 -14.40 -14.37 33.21
C ASP A 63 -14.34 -13.71 31.82
N LEU A 64 -15.24 -12.77 31.52
CA LEU A 64 -15.21 -12.06 30.23
C LEU A 64 -13.94 -11.21 30.11
N THR A 65 -13.56 -10.50 31.17
CA THR A 65 -12.32 -9.72 31.22
C THR A 65 -11.10 -10.62 30.98
N ALA A 66 -11.04 -11.78 31.65
CA ALA A 66 -9.97 -12.75 31.45
C ALA A 66 -9.94 -13.27 30.00
N GLN A 67 -11.09 -13.61 29.41
CA GLN A 67 -11.18 -14.05 28.02
C GLN A 67 -10.70 -12.99 27.03
N ILE A 68 -11.07 -11.71 27.24
CA ILE A 68 -10.61 -10.59 26.39
C ILE A 68 -9.10 -10.44 26.50
N LEU A 69 -8.55 -10.47 27.72
CA LEU A 69 -7.10 -10.36 27.92
C LEU A 69 -6.34 -11.52 27.29
N MET A 70 -6.83 -12.76 27.43
CA MET A 70 -6.24 -13.93 26.79
C MET A 70 -6.25 -13.82 25.26
N LYS A 71 -7.38 -13.42 24.66
CA LYS A 71 -7.48 -13.21 23.21
C LYS A 71 -6.57 -12.07 22.74
N ALA A 72 -6.52 -10.97 23.48
CA ALA A 72 -5.64 -9.84 23.17
C ALA A 72 -4.16 -10.27 23.19
N GLN A 73 -3.75 -11.06 24.19
CA GLN A 73 -2.40 -11.60 24.25
C GLN A 73 -2.11 -12.57 23.10
N ALA A 74 -3.05 -13.45 22.75
CA ALA A 74 -2.90 -14.36 21.62
C ALA A 74 -2.69 -13.61 20.30
N VAL A 75 -3.50 -12.57 20.05
CA VAL A 75 -3.36 -11.71 18.86
C VAL A 75 -1.99 -11.03 18.83
N ARG A 76 -1.53 -10.48 19.96
CA ARG A 76 -0.19 -9.86 20.05
C ARG A 76 0.93 -10.85 19.71
N ARG A 77 0.88 -12.05 20.29
CA ARG A 77 1.86 -13.11 20.01
C ARG A 77 1.84 -13.54 18.55
N GLU A 78 0.67 -13.61 17.93
CA GLU A 78 0.56 -13.95 16.51
C GLU A 78 1.18 -12.86 15.62
N VAL A 79 0.92 -11.59 15.91
CA VAL A 79 1.52 -10.46 15.18
C VAL A 79 3.04 -10.47 15.33
N GLU A 80 3.57 -10.70 16.53
CA GLU A 80 5.01 -10.81 16.78
C GLU A 80 5.62 -12.01 16.06
N ALA A 81 4.99 -13.19 16.13
CA ALA A 81 5.45 -14.38 15.42
C ALA A 81 5.46 -14.17 13.90
N ARG A 82 4.44 -13.50 13.34
CA ARG A 82 4.40 -13.13 11.93
C ARG A 82 5.52 -12.16 11.56
N ARG A 83 5.82 -11.16 12.41
CA ARG A 83 6.96 -10.24 12.21
C ARG A 83 8.29 -10.99 12.22
N LEU A 84 8.52 -11.84 13.22
CA LEU A 84 9.74 -12.65 13.33
C LEU A 84 9.93 -13.59 12.13
N ARG A 85 8.86 -14.25 11.67
CA ARG A 85 8.90 -15.08 10.45
C ARG A 85 9.26 -14.26 9.21
N ARG A 86 8.68 -13.06 9.06
CA ARG A 86 9.02 -12.16 7.95
C ARG A 86 10.48 -11.72 8.00
N THR A 87 11.00 -11.36 9.17
CA THR A 87 12.41 -10.97 9.32
C THR A 87 13.37 -12.14 9.07
N ALA A 88 13.01 -13.35 9.54
CA ALA A 88 13.80 -14.56 9.30
C ALA A 88 13.83 -14.92 7.80
N MET A 89 12.68 -14.88 7.12
CA MET A 89 12.62 -15.11 5.68
C MET A 89 13.38 -14.05 4.89
N ALA A 90 13.31 -12.78 5.28
CA ALA A 90 14.11 -11.73 4.66
C ALA A 90 15.62 -11.94 4.86
N GLY A 91 16.04 -12.46 6.02
CA GLY A 91 17.43 -12.85 6.28
C GLY A 91 17.90 -14.00 5.38
N LEU A 92 17.08 -15.05 5.25
CA LEU A 92 17.37 -16.18 4.37
C LEU A 92 17.46 -15.75 2.90
N ALA A 93 16.53 -14.92 2.43
CA ALA A 93 16.54 -14.40 1.07
C ALA A 93 17.83 -13.62 0.76
N LYS A 94 18.30 -12.78 1.70
CA LYS A 94 19.59 -12.09 1.58
C LYS A 94 20.77 -13.06 1.52
N GLY A 95 20.76 -14.11 2.34
CA GLY A 95 21.79 -15.16 2.32
C GLY A 95 21.87 -15.88 0.97
N VAL A 96 20.72 -16.29 0.42
CA VAL A 96 20.63 -16.94 -0.89
C VAL A 96 21.10 -16.00 -2.01
N ALA A 97 20.70 -14.73 -1.98
CA ALA A 97 21.15 -13.75 -2.96
C ALA A 97 22.67 -13.54 -2.94
N CYS A 98 23.28 -13.45 -1.74
CA CYS A 98 24.74 -13.36 -1.62
C CYS A 98 25.45 -14.62 -2.15
N ALA A 99 24.95 -15.81 -1.82
CA ALA A 99 25.54 -17.07 -2.30
C ALA A 99 25.45 -17.17 -3.83
N ALA A 100 24.30 -16.81 -4.42
CA ALA A 100 24.12 -16.78 -5.87
C ALA A 100 25.06 -15.77 -6.55
N ALA A 101 25.26 -14.59 -5.96
CA ALA A 101 26.20 -13.60 -6.47
C ALA A 101 27.64 -14.11 -6.44
N ILE A 102 28.06 -14.79 -5.36
CA ILE A 102 29.39 -15.40 -5.26
C ILE A 102 29.58 -16.48 -6.34
N LEU A 103 28.58 -17.35 -6.55
CA LEU A 103 28.63 -18.37 -7.59
C LEU A 103 28.69 -17.78 -9.00
N LEU A 104 27.96 -16.70 -9.27
CA LEU A 104 28.03 -15.98 -10.54
C LEU A 104 29.42 -15.40 -10.80
N VAL A 105 29.99 -14.72 -9.80
CA VAL A 105 31.35 -14.17 -9.89
C VAL A 105 32.36 -15.31 -10.12
N ALA A 106 32.32 -16.37 -9.32
CA ALA A 106 33.19 -17.53 -9.49
C ALA A 106 33.04 -18.13 -10.90
N GLY A 107 31.81 -18.32 -11.38
CA GLY A 107 31.53 -18.82 -12.72
C GLY A 107 32.15 -17.97 -13.83
N THR A 108 32.10 -16.64 -13.72
CA THR A 108 32.75 -15.76 -14.70
C THR A 108 34.28 -15.86 -14.67
N TYR A 109 34.89 -15.97 -13.47
CA TYR A 109 36.33 -16.12 -13.34
C TYR A 109 36.83 -17.47 -13.89
N PHE A 110 36.12 -18.57 -13.60
CA PHE A 110 36.48 -19.89 -14.12
C PHE A 110 36.17 -20.05 -15.60
N GLY A 111 35.11 -19.42 -16.11
CA GLY A 111 34.77 -19.43 -17.55
C GLY A 111 35.87 -18.79 -18.40
N VAL A 112 36.42 -17.66 -17.96
CA VAL A 112 37.54 -16.97 -18.64
C VAL A 112 38.81 -17.83 -18.65
N PHE A 113 39.00 -18.70 -17.67
CA PHE A 113 40.20 -19.54 -17.58
C PHE A 113 40.11 -20.84 -18.41
N LEU A 114 38.90 -21.30 -18.72
CA LEU A 114 38.66 -22.54 -19.46
C LEU A 114 38.42 -22.34 -20.97
N GLU A 115 38.17 -21.11 -21.43
CA GLU A 115 38.09 -20.82 -22.87
C GLU A 115 39.50 -20.72 -23.49
N PRO A 116 39.88 -21.63 -24.42
CA PRO A 116 41.11 -21.48 -25.18
C PRO A 116 40.98 -20.27 -26.09
N ASN A 117 41.87 -19.30 -25.92
CA ASN A 117 41.92 -18.03 -26.68
C ASN A 117 41.80 -18.23 -28.20
N ALA A 118 40.58 -18.19 -28.74
CA ALA A 118 40.34 -17.88 -30.14
C ALA A 118 40.35 -16.34 -30.26
N GLY A 119 41.54 -15.82 -30.58
CA GLY A 119 41.86 -14.40 -30.63
C GLY A 119 40.79 -13.56 -31.31
N LYS A 120 40.11 -12.74 -30.51
CA LYS A 120 39.45 -11.52 -30.96
C LYS A 120 39.97 -10.38 -30.11
N THR A 121 40.98 -9.71 -30.64
CA THR A 121 41.37 -8.35 -30.29
C THR A 121 40.15 -7.45 -30.38
N VAL A 122 39.47 -7.23 -29.25
CA VAL A 122 38.42 -6.22 -29.11
C VAL A 122 39.12 -4.88 -28.97
N LEU A 123 39.35 -4.24 -30.11
CA LEU A 123 39.65 -2.82 -30.19
C LEU A 123 38.46 -2.03 -29.61
N ALA A 124 38.80 -1.03 -28.81
CA ALA A 124 37.89 -0.16 -28.09
C ALA A 124 36.76 0.38 -28.99
N GLN A 125 35.52 0.02 -28.68
CA GLN A 125 34.33 0.70 -29.20
C GLN A 125 33.35 1.04 -28.05
N PRO A 126 33.73 1.93 -27.12
CA PRO A 126 32.92 2.25 -25.94
C PRO A 126 31.67 3.09 -26.25
N ALA A 127 31.62 3.81 -27.39
CA ALA A 127 30.50 4.73 -27.67
C ALA A 127 29.22 4.03 -28.19
N ARG A 128 29.33 2.97 -29.01
CA ARG A 128 28.15 2.30 -29.62
C ARG A 128 27.38 1.39 -28.66
N LEU A 129 28.04 0.84 -27.63
CA LEU A 129 27.37 -0.02 -26.63
C LEU A 129 26.51 0.78 -25.65
N VAL A 130 26.87 2.04 -25.38
CA VAL A 130 26.08 2.93 -24.51
C VAL A 130 24.78 3.34 -25.20
N GLU A 131 24.82 3.68 -26.50
CA GLU A 131 23.62 3.98 -27.28
C GLU A 131 22.66 2.78 -27.38
N LYS A 132 23.19 1.57 -27.62
CA LYS A 132 22.35 0.37 -27.68
C LYS A 132 21.67 0.05 -26.34
N ARG A 133 22.39 0.19 -25.20
CA ARG A 133 21.78 0.01 -23.87
C ARG A 133 20.73 1.08 -23.55
N LEU A 134 20.95 2.32 -23.97
CA LEU A 134 19.96 3.39 -23.79
C LEU A 134 18.70 3.13 -24.63
N ALA A 135 18.86 2.65 -25.87
CA ALA A 135 17.74 2.29 -26.73
C ALA A 135 16.92 1.11 -26.18
N GLU A 136 17.57 0.02 -25.73
CA GLU A 136 16.90 -1.12 -25.09
C GLU A 136 16.19 -0.73 -23.79
N ARG A 137 16.79 0.17 -22.99
CA ARG A 137 16.15 0.69 -21.77
C ARG A 137 14.94 1.57 -22.06
N ASN A 138 15.02 2.44 -23.05
CA ASN A 138 13.90 3.28 -23.45
C ASN A 138 12.73 2.43 -23.98
N ALA A 139 13.03 1.34 -24.70
CA ALA A 139 12.01 0.38 -25.13
C ALA A 139 11.33 -0.30 -23.93
N GLY A 140 12.09 -0.73 -22.92
CA GLY A 140 11.51 -1.31 -21.70
C GLY A 140 10.63 -0.33 -20.89
N LEU A 141 10.95 0.96 -20.94
CA LEU A 141 10.16 1.99 -20.24
C LEU A 141 8.83 2.27 -20.95
N GLU A 142 8.80 2.21 -22.29
CA GLU A 142 7.56 2.24 -23.07
C GLU A 142 6.68 1.00 -22.81
N ASP A 143 7.27 -0.19 -22.71
CA ASP A 143 6.53 -1.39 -22.35
C ASP A 143 5.88 -1.27 -20.96
N LEU A 144 6.60 -0.74 -19.96
CA LEU A 144 6.05 -0.48 -18.63
C LEU A 144 4.91 0.54 -18.66
N ARG A 145 5.02 1.60 -19.47
CA ARG A 145 3.93 2.58 -19.66
C ARG A 145 2.71 1.93 -20.29
N LYS A 146 2.90 1.06 -21.28
CA LYS A 146 1.83 0.31 -21.92
C LYS A 146 1.13 -0.63 -20.94
N THR A 147 1.88 -1.44 -20.19
CA THR A 147 1.30 -2.34 -19.17
C THR A 147 0.53 -1.56 -18.11
N LYS A 148 1.04 -0.40 -17.69
CA LYS A 148 0.31 0.48 -16.76
C LYS A 148 -1.02 0.96 -17.35
N ALA A 149 -1.04 1.38 -18.62
CA ALA A 149 -2.27 1.80 -19.28
C ALA A 149 -3.31 0.65 -19.34
N GLU A 150 -2.86 -0.58 -19.62
CA GLU A 150 -3.73 -1.76 -19.58
C GLU A 150 -4.32 -1.99 -18.17
N VAL A 151 -3.48 -1.93 -17.13
CA VAL A 151 -3.95 -2.07 -15.73
C VAL A 151 -4.94 -0.96 -15.35
N GLN A 152 -4.71 0.29 -15.80
CA GLN A 152 -5.62 1.40 -15.56
C GLN A 152 -7.00 1.19 -16.20
N THR A 153 -7.07 0.53 -17.36
CA THR A 153 -8.38 0.19 -17.96
C THR A 153 -9.15 -0.85 -17.15
N LEU A 154 -8.47 -1.86 -16.60
CA LEU A 154 -9.07 -2.84 -15.68
C LEU A 154 -9.52 -2.17 -14.38
N GLU A 155 -8.70 -1.27 -13.85
CA GLU A 155 -9.00 -0.53 -12.64
C GLU A 155 -10.23 0.37 -12.81
N ALA A 156 -10.35 1.07 -13.94
CA ALA A 156 -11.53 1.87 -14.27
C ALA A 156 -12.80 1.01 -14.32
N ALA A 157 -12.71 -0.21 -14.83
CA ALA A 157 -13.83 -1.15 -14.86
C ALA A 157 -14.23 -1.61 -13.44
N VAL A 158 -13.27 -1.85 -12.54
CA VAL A 158 -13.53 -2.22 -11.13
C VAL A 158 -14.09 -1.04 -10.31
N ARG A 159 -13.66 0.18 -10.61
CA ARG A 159 -14.16 1.41 -9.96
C ARG A 159 -15.55 1.82 -10.41
N ALA A 160 -16.08 1.26 -11.50
CA ALA A 160 -17.42 1.56 -11.96
C ALA A 160 -18.45 1.36 -10.82
N PRO A 161 -19.40 2.30 -10.64
CA PRO A 161 -20.35 2.24 -9.55
C PRO A 161 -21.24 0.99 -9.69
N THR A 162 -21.15 0.10 -8.71
CA THR A 162 -22.00 -1.09 -8.60
C THR A 162 -23.19 -0.76 -7.71
N SER A 163 -24.38 -1.21 -8.11
CA SER A 163 -25.62 -1.09 -7.32
C SER A 163 -25.65 -2.01 -6.10
N LYS A 164 -24.75 -3.00 -6.02
CA LYS A 164 -24.64 -3.91 -4.88
C LYS A 164 -23.77 -3.30 -3.78
N PRO A 165 -24.17 -3.45 -2.50
CA PRO A 165 -23.34 -3.03 -1.38
C PRO A 165 -22.03 -3.84 -1.38
N GLN A 166 -20.90 -3.12 -1.41
CA GLN A 166 -19.57 -3.73 -1.42
C GLN A 166 -19.26 -4.41 -0.09
N SER A 167 -18.67 -5.60 -0.16
CA SER A 167 -18.20 -6.32 1.03
C SER A 167 -17.00 -5.62 1.67
N LEU A 168 -16.75 -5.86 2.97
CA LEU A 168 -15.60 -5.29 3.68
C LEU A 168 -14.26 -5.70 3.04
N TRP A 169 -14.17 -6.95 2.61
CA TRP A 169 -13.00 -7.49 1.92
C TRP A 169 -12.73 -6.75 0.60
N GLU A 170 -13.77 -6.46 -0.17
CA GLU A 170 -13.66 -5.71 -1.43
C GLU A 170 -13.17 -4.28 -1.18
N ARG A 171 -13.66 -3.61 -0.12
CA ARG A 171 -13.18 -2.28 0.29
C ARG A 171 -11.72 -2.29 0.71
N GLU A 172 -11.27 -3.34 1.41
CA GLU A 172 -9.87 -3.49 1.77
C GLU A 172 -8.98 -3.68 0.53
N ARG A 173 -9.38 -4.54 -0.41
CA ARG A 173 -8.66 -4.74 -1.67
C ARG A 173 -8.59 -3.47 -2.52
N ARG A 174 -9.67 -2.70 -2.61
CA ARG A 174 -9.67 -1.40 -3.30
C ARG A 174 -8.67 -0.42 -2.66
N ARG A 175 -8.62 -0.33 -1.33
CA ARG A 175 -7.63 0.49 -0.62
C ARG A 175 -6.19 0.07 -0.90
N VAL A 176 -5.94 -1.24 -1.03
CA VAL A 176 -4.60 -1.74 -1.41
C VAL A 176 -4.22 -1.28 -2.83
N VAL A 177 -5.16 -1.34 -3.78
CA VAL A 177 -4.95 -0.82 -5.14
C VAL A 177 -4.62 0.66 -5.12
N ASP A 178 -5.39 1.48 -4.39
CA ASP A 178 -5.15 2.93 -4.27
C ASP A 178 -3.74 3.26 -3.73
N VAL A 179 -3.25 2.49 -2.76
CA VAL A 179 -1.89 2.66 -2.21
C VAL A 179 -0.83 2.28 -3.24
N LEU A 180 -1.02 1.18 -3.98
CA LEU A 180 -0.09 0.76 -5.03
C LEU A 180 -0.03 1.79 -6.16
N ASP A 181 -1.14 2.42 -6.53
CA ASP A 181 -1.18 3.48 -7.53
C ASP A 181 -0.35 4.70 -7.14
N ALA A 182 -0.45 5.12 -5.87
CA ALA A 182 0.37 6.22 -5.35
C ALA A 182 1.87 5.88 -5.41
N ASP A 183 2.24 4.66 -5.04
CA ASP A 183 3.64 4.19 -5.10
C ASP A 183 4.16 4.12 -6.54
N ILE A 184 3.35 3.59 -7.49
CA ILE A 184 3.69 3.55 -8.92
C ILE A 184 3.88 4.96 -9.47
N ALA A 185 2.98 5.89 -9.14
CA ALA A 185 3.09 7.29 -9.56
C ALA A 185 4.36 7.95 -9.03
N ALA A 186 4.69 7.74 -7.75
CA ALA A 186 5.91 8.27 -7.15
C ALA A 186 7.18 7.71 -7.79
N ALA A 187 7.19 6.41 -8.09
CA ALA A 187 8.32 5.74 -8.73
C ALA A 187 8.53 6.19 -10.18
N LEU A 188 7.44 6.38 -10.94
CA LEU A 188 7.51 6.95 -12.28
C LEU A 188 8.01 8.40 -12.27
N ALA A 189 7.55 9.23 -11.33
CA ALA A 189 8.08 10.59 -11.16
C ALA A 189 9.57 10.61 -10.75
N ALA A 190 10.06 9.55 -10.10
CA ALA A 190 11.48 9.38 -9.82
C ALA A 190 12.27 8.98 -11.09
N LEU A 191 11.70 8.11 -11.94
CA LEU A 191 12.27 7.72 -13.23
C LEU A 191 12.32 8.87 -14.23
N GLU A 192 11.32 9.75 -14.26
CA GLU A 192 11.34 10.94 -15.10
C GLU A 192 12.49 11.88 -14.74
N ARG A 193 12.80 12.00 -13.45
CA ARG A 193 13.95 12.78 -12.97
C ARG A 193 15.28 12.07 -13.19
N ASN A 194 15.28 10.73 -13.12
CA ASN A 194 16.48 9.90 -13.21
C ASN A 194 16.20 8.62 -14.02
N PRO A 195 16.28 8.66 -15.36
CA PRO A 195 15.90 7.54 -16.22
C PRO A 195 16.81 6.30 -16.07
N GLY A 196 17.93 6.41 -15.35
CA GLY A 196 18.84 5.31 -15.06
C GLY A 196 18.63 4.61 -13.72
N CYS A 197 17.59 4.96 -12.95
CA CYS A 197 17.38 4.39 -11.61
C CYS A 197 16.78 2.97 -11.68
N GLU A 198 17.62 1.94 -11.75
CA GLU A 198 17.19 0.52 -11.82
C GLU A 198 16.23 0.15 -10.68
N ARG A 199 16.52 0.62 -9.46
CA ARG A 199 15.65 0.39 -8.30
C ARG A 199 14.23 0.91 -8.50
N ALA A 200 14.05 2.03 -9.21
CA ALA A 200 12.73 2.57 -9.47
C ALA A 200 12.00 1.76 -10.55
N ILE A 201 12.72 1.22 -11.54
CA ILE A 201 12.17 0.30 -12.54
C ILE A 201 11.64 -0.97 -11.87
N ASP A 202 12.45 -1.61 -11.03
CA ASP A 202 12.07 -2.84 -10.31
C ASP A 202 10.85 -2.60 -9.41
N LEU A 203 10.79 -1.44 -8.76
CA LEU A 203 9.68 -1.08 -7.87
C LEU A 203 8.39 -0.85 -8.65
N VAL A 204 8.45 -0.19 -9.81
CA VAL A 204 7.29 -0.04 -10.70
C VAL A 204 6.79 -1.40 -11.17
N GLN A 205 7.68 -2.27 -11.65
CA GLN A 205 7.31 -3.59 -12.14
C GLN A 205 6.66 -4.45 -11.04
N ALA A 206 7.30 -4.55 -9.87
CA ALA A 206 6.78 -5.33 -8.75
C ALA A 206 5.45 -4.77 -8.20
N ASN A 207 5.20 -3.46 -8.32
CA ASN A 207 3.92 -2.87 -7.94
C ASN A 207 2.83 -3.14 -8.97
N ILE A 208 3.14 -3.06 -10.26
CA ILE A 208 2.21 -3.38 -11.35
C ILE A 208 1.77 -4.85 -11.23
N GLU A 209 2.69 -5.78 -10.97
CA GLU A 209 2.36 -7.21 -10.78
C GLU A 209 1.43 -7.43 -9.59
N ARG A 210 1.71 -6.78 -8.44
CA ARG A 210 0.85 -6.85 -7.25
C ARG A 210 -0.52 -6.22 -7.48
N GLN A 211 -0.58 -5.12 -8.24
CA GLN A 211 -1.84 -4.47 -8.60
C GLN A 211 -2.68 -5.38 -9.50
N ALA A 212 -2.06 -6.00 -10.51
CA ALA A 212 -2.74 -6.97 -11.37
C ALA A 212 -3.28 -8.17 -10.58
N GLU A 213 -2.52 -8.71 -9.62
CA GLU A 213 -2.99 -9.78 -8.73
C GLU A 213 -4.16 -9.33 -7.85
N ALA A 214 -4.09 -8.12 -7.28
CA ALA A 214 -5.16 -7.56 -6.47
C ALA A 214 -6.45 -7.36 -7.29
N LEU A 215 -6.33 -6.85 -8.52
CA LEU A 215 -7.47 -6.69 -9.43
C LEU A 215 -8.04 -8.03 -9.89
N ARG A 216 -7.20 -9.04 -10.19
CA ARG A 216 -7.67 -10.40 -10.50
C ARG A 216 -8.45 -11.02 -9.35
N SER A 217 -8.13 -10.70 -8.11
CA SER A 217 -8.90 -11.21 -6.96
C SER A 217 -10.29 -10.56 -6.84
N LEU A 218 -10.50 -9.38 -7.42
CA LEU A 218 -11.77 -8.65 -7.39
C LEU A 218 -12.74 -9.08 -8.50
N TYR A 219 -12.25 -9.78 -9.54
CA TYR A 219 -13.03 -10.35 -10.64
C TYR A 219 -13.35 -11.82 -10.39
#